data_AF-A0A197JIB8-F1
#
_entry.id   AF-A0A197JIB8-F1
#
_cell.length_a   1.000
_cell.length_b   1.000
_cell.length_c   1.000
_cell.angle_alpha   90.00
_cell.angle_beta   90.00
_cell.angle_gamma   90.00
#
_symmetry.space_group_name_H-M   'P 1'
#
loop_
_entity.id
_entity.type
_entity.pdbx_description
1 polymer ?
#
loop_
_entity_poly.entity_id
_entity_poly.type
_entity_poly.pdbx_seq_one_letter_code
_entity_poly.pdbx_strand_id
1 'polypeptide(L)'
;MDKQQPDIVTMIPGIVSTGLESWSTTNNSCSQKYFRKRMWGTTTMFKAVLLDKDCWITNLRLDPETGVDPEGVRLRAAQGLEAADYFVQGYWVWAPIIKNLAAIGYDNNNMYLASYDWRLSFANLENRDNYFSRLKSNLELSLKMTGEKSVLVAHSMGSNVMFYFFKWVESDKGGKGGPNWVNDHVHTFVNIAGPMLGVPKTLAAVLSGEVRDTAQLGVVSAYVLEKFFSRRERADLFRSWGGLSSMIPKGGNRIWGTIHGAPDDGTHDEEETVRNEKIAKSEETPGATTKRKHGEQSPTFGAMLAFAEGSNMENHGMDESMGLLSKMAGNAYNTMLAKNYTVGASVTQKQMDKTTKDPASWTNPLEATLPYAPKMKIYCLYGVGKSTERSYTYNRVSDLAPQIFDQRPGNVSDETGQVPNIYIDTTVHDDKLGISYGVHQGDGDGTVPLMSTGYMCVDGWSKKLYNPAGLKVITREFTHQSSLSPVDIRGGKRTADHVDILGNYQVTKDLLAIVAGRDGDGLEEQIYSKIKEYSAKVDL
;
A
#
# COMPACT_ATOMS: atom_id res chain seq x y z
N MET A 1 12.46 -12.77 38.37
CA MET A 1 11.46 -11.70 38.56
C MET A 1 10.53 -11.82 37.38
N ASP A 2 9.30 -12.27 37.62
CA ASP A 2 8.27 -12.33 36.58
C ASP A 2 7.99 -10.90 36.07
N LYS A 3 7.86 -10.75 34.74
CA LYS A 3 7.51 -9.46 34.11
C LYS A 3 6.23 -8.94 34.77
N GLN A 4 6.29 -7.78 35.41
CA GLN A 4 5.17 -7.24 36.19
C GLN A 4 4.03 -6.75 35.28
N GLN A 5 4.34 -6.36 34.03
CA GLN A 5 3.39 -6.08 32.94
C GLN A 5 4.03 -6.41 31.56
N PRO A 6 3.25 -6.86 30.56
CA PRO A 6 3.76 -7.08 29.21
C PRO A 6 4.05 -5.75 28.50
N ASP A 7 5.03 -5.76 27.60
CA ASP A 7 5.41 -4.64 26.73
C ASP A 7 4.21 -4.21 25.88
N ILE A 8 4.11 -2.94 25.51
CA ILE A 8 2.96 -2.43 24.74
C ILE A 8 3.12 -2.75 23.25
N VAL A 9 2.09 -3.37 22.67
CA VAL A 9 1.98 -3.63 21.23
C VAL A 9 1.15 -2.52 20.59
N THR A 10 1.80 -1.73 19.73
CA THR A 10 1.13 -0.69 18.95
C THR A 10 0.90 -1.18 17.53
N MET A 11 -0.36 -1.27 17.12
CA MET A 11 -0.79 -1.68 15.79
C MET A 11 -1.07 -0.46 14.91
N ILE A 12 -0.53 -0.45 13.69
CA ILE A 12 -0.68 0.63 12.72
C ILE A 12 -1.38 0.08 11.47
N PRO A 13 -2.67 0.43 11.28
CA PRO A 13 -3.48 -0.07 10.17
C PRO A 13 -2.99 0.40 8.79
N GLY A 14 -3.37 -0.33 7.75
CA GLY A 14 -3.12 0.03 6.35
C GLY A 14 -4.17 0.99 5.78
N ILE A 15 -4.05 1.29 4.47
CA ILE A 15 -5.05 2.08 3.75
C ILE A 15 -6.43 1.43 3.85
N VAL A 16 -7.49 2.22 3.90
CA VAL A 16 -8.90 1.80 3.98
C VAL A 16 -9.31 0.87 5.13
N SER A 17 -8.39 0.46 6.00
CA SER A 17 -8.68 -0.53 7.05
C SER A 17 -9.29 0.07 8.31
N THR A 18 -9.09 1.38 8.54
CA THR A 18 -9.71 2.13 9.64
C THR A 18 -11.07 2.68 9.22
N GLY A 19 -12.11 2.44 10.03
CA GLY A 19 -13.42 3.08 9.84
C GLY A 19 -13.34 4.61 9.96
N LEU A 20 -14.10 5.33 9.14
CA LEU A 20 -14.19 6.80 9.18
C LEU A 20 -15.59 7.21 9.60
N GLU A 21 -15.69 8.04 10.64
CA GLU A 21 -16.93 8.49 11.24
C GLU A 21 -17.15 9.98 11.00
N SER A 22 -18.39 10.35 10.68
CA SER A 22 -18.77 11.76 10.52
C SER A 22 -19.00 12.45 11.86
N TRP A 23 -18.44 13.66 11.96
CA TRP A 23 -18.55 14.61 13.07
C TRP A 23 -19.11 15.95 12.57
N SER A 24 -19.76 15.96 11.40
CA SER A 24 -20.31 17.15 10.79
C SER A 24 -21.58 17.60 11.52
N THR A 25 -21.61 18.85 11.96
CA THR A 25 -22.76 19.44 12.67
C THR A 25 -23.34 20.66 11.96
N THR A 26 -22.75 21.10 10.84
CA THR A 26 -23.14 22.31 10.13
C THR A 26 -24.55 22.18 9.55
N ASN A 27 -25.42 23.13 9.88
CA ASN A 27 -26.78 23.21 9.34
C ASN A 27 -26.75 23.34 7.81
N ASN A 28 -27.68 22.66 7.13
CA ASN A 28 -27.79 22.59 5.67
C ASN A 28 -26.67 21.83 4.95
N SER A 29 -25.71 21.23 5.67
CA SER A 29 -24.79 20.26 5.05
C SER A 29 -25.49 18.92 4.83
N CYS A 30 -25.27 18.28 3.68
CA CYS A 30 -25.79 16.93 3.44
C CYS A 30 -25.26 15.92 4.48
N SER A 31 -24.09 16.21 5.06
CA SER A 31 -23.38 15.37 6.02
C SER A 31 -24.02 15.33 7.41
N GLN A 32 -24.84 16.33 7.78
CA GLN A 32 -25.37 16.47 9.13
C GLN A 32 -26.15 15.22 9.61
N LYS A 33 -26.92 14.60 8.71
CA LYS A 33 -27.71 13.37 9.01
C LYS A 33 -26.85 12.13 9.28
N TYR A 34 -25.55 12.22 9.02
CA TYR A 34 -24.58 11.16 9.27
C TYR A 34 -23.73 11.40 10.53
N PHE A 35 -24.05 12.41 11.36
CA PHE A 35 -23.34 12.64 12.62
C PHE A 35 -23.22 11.34 13.44
N ARG A 36 -21.98 11.02 13.83
CA ARG A 36 -21.56 9.80 14.55
C ARG A 36 -21.88 8.48 13.84
N LYS A 37 -22.07 8.52 12.52
CA LYS A 37 -22.19 7.31 11.68
C LYS A 37 -20.90 7.09 10.90
N ARG A 38 -20.52 5.83 10.74
CA ARG A 38 -19.37 5.42 9.91
C ARG A 38 -19.73 5.59 8.43
N MET A 39 -19.09 6.56 7.79
CA MET A 39 -19.16 6.83 6.35
C MET A 39 -18.20 5.93 5.56
N TRP A 40 -17.20 5.38 6.24
CA TRP A 40 -16.35 4.30 5.73
C TRP A 40 -16.36 3.14 6.73
N GLY A 41 -16.68 1.94 6.24
CA GLY A 41 -16.94 0.76 7.07
C GLY A 41 -18.39 0.70 7.58
N THR A 42 -18.84 -0.50 7.95
CA THR A 42 -20.22 -0.85 8.37
C THR A 42 -21.32 -0.75 7.30
N THR A 43 -22.53 -1.18 7.66
CA THR A 43 -23.72 -1.13 6.79
C THR A 43 -24.16 0.27 6.40
N THR A 44 -23.77 1.29 7.19
CA THR A 44 -24.16 2.68 6.93
C THR A 44 -23.52 3.22 5.66
N MET A 45 -22.28 2.85 5.39
CA MET A 45 -21.58 3.18 4.15
C MET A 45 -22.39 2.75 2.91
N PHE A 46 -22.87 1.49 2.85
CA PHE A 46 -23.66 1.03 1.69
C PHE A 46 -24.96 1.79 1.51
N LYS A 47 -25.67 2.07 2.61
CA LYS A 47 -26.89 2.88 2.55
C LYS A 47 -26.62 4.28 2.01
N ALA A 48 -25.53 4.90 2.47
CA ALA A 48 -25.13 6.22 1.99
C ALA A 48 -24.75 6.20 0.51
N VAL A 49 -23.97 5.22 0.04
CA VAL A 49 -23.61 5.12 -1.38
C VAL A 49 -24.84 4.89 -2.26
N LEU A 50 -25.77 4.03 -1.85
CA LEU A 50 -26.96 3.69 -2.64
C LEU A 50 -28.00 4.80 -2.68
N LEU A 51 -28.25 5.46 -1.54
CA LEU A 51 -29.36 6.40 -1.39
C LEU A 51 -28.92 7.87 -1.47
N ASP A 52 -27.63 8.14 -1.39
CA ASP A 52 -27.09 9.50 -1.21
C ASP A 52 -25.63 9.62 -1.71
N LYS A 53 -25.40 9.10 -2.92
CA LYS A 53 -24.10 9.01 -3.58
C LYS A 53 -23.31 10.33 -3.48
N ASP A 54 -23.90 11.44 -3.89
CA ASP A 54 -23.21 12.75 -3.94
C ASP A 54 -22.76 13.22 -2.56
N CYS A 55 -23.57 12.97 -1.53
CA CYS A 55 -23.17 13.32 -0.17
C CYS A 55 -22.04 12.41 0.35
N TRP A 56 -22.07 11.13 0.00
CA TRP A 56 -20.97 10.23 0.35
C TRP A 56 -19.66 10.66 -0.32
N ILE A 57 -19.66 11.02 -1.61
CA ILE A 57 -18.48 11.59 -2.29
C ILE A 57 -18.02 12.85 -1.57
N THR A 58 -18.93 13.78 -1.29
CA THR A 58 -18.61 15.05 -0.63
C THR A 58 -17.94 14.83 0.73
N ASN A 59 -18.37 13.80 1.47
CA ASN A 59 -17.74 13.43 2.74
C ASN A 59 -16.34 12.84 2.55
N LEU A 60 -16.18 11.93 1.59
CA LEU A 60 -14.94 11.18 1.40
C LEU A 60 -13.87 11.98 0.64
N ARG A 61 -14.25 12.96 -0.17
CA ARG A 61 -13.36 13.84 -0.91
C ARG A 61 -12.63 14.80 0.04
N LEU A 62 -11.34 14.99 -0.18
CA LEU A 62 -10.58 16.05 0.47
C LEU A 62 -10.54 17.29 -0.43
N ASP A 63 -10.42 18.45 0.20
CA ASP A 63 -10.22 19.71 -0.49
C ASP A 63 -8.86 19.69 -1.24
N PRO A 64 -8.84 20.00 -2.55
CA PRO A 64 -7.65 19.81 -3.38
C PRO A 64 -6.52 20.82 -3.09
N GLU A 65 -6.81 21.95 -2.43
CA GLU A 65 -5.81 22.97 -2.10
C GLU A 65 -5.19 22.72 -0.72
N THR A 66 -6.03 22.46 0.27
CA THR A 66 -5.62 22.27 1.67
C THR A 66 -5.26 20.83 1.99
N GLY A 67 -5.83 19.86 1.27
CA GLY A 67 -5.65 18.43 1.51
C GLY A 67 -6.31 17.93 2.81
N VAL A 68 -7.32 18.64 3.32
CA VAL A 68 -8.12 18.26 4.50
C VAL A 68 -9.62 18.22 4.15
N ASP A 69 -10.49 17.98 5.15
CA ASP A 69 -11.94 17.92 4.89
C ASP A 69 -12.46 19.27 4.34
N PRO A 70 -13.37 19.28 3.35
CA PRO A 70 -13.98 20.50 2.84
C PRO A 70 -14.89 21.17 3.87
N GLU A 71 -15.22 22.44 3.66
CA GLU A 71 -16.09 23.19 4.57
C GLU A 71 -17.45 22.48 4.79
N GLY A 72 -17.88 22.41 6.04
CA GLY A 72 -19.12 21.72 6.43
C GLY A 72 -19.02 20.20 6.53
N VAL A 73 -17.88 19.60 6.18
CA VAL A 73 -17.58 18.17 6.38
C VAL A 73 -16.54 18.01 7.47
N ARG A 74 -16.74 17.01 8.33
CA ARG A 74 -15.77 16.62 9.34
C ARG A 74 -15.76 15.10 9.46
N LEU A 75 -14.75 14.43 8.90
CA LEU A 75 -14.57 12.99 9.04
C LEU A 75 -13.38 12.69 9.95
N ARG A 76 -13.54 11.76 10.89
CA ARG A 76 -12.47 11.36 11.81
C ARG A 76 -12.32 9.85 11.82
N ALA A 77 -11.10 9.38 12.02
CA ALA A 77 -10.84 7.98 12.25
C ALA A 77 -11.60 7.49 13.49
N ALA A 78 -12.32 6.37 13.36
CA ALA A 78 -12.81 5.62 14.50
C ALA A 78 -11.65 5.27 15.44
N GLN A 79 -11.93 5.13 16.73
CA GLN A 79 -10.91 4.94 17.78
C GLN A 79 -11.07 3.59 18.47
N GLY A 80 -9.98 3.12 19.09
CA GLY A 80 -9.95 1.83 19.79
C GLY A 80 -9.83 0.64 18.84
N LEU A 81 -9.75 -0.58 19.39
CA LEU A 81 -9.54 -1.80 18.59
C LEU A 81 -10.65 -2.05 17.55
N GLU A 82 -11.89 -1.64 17.86
CA GLU A 82 -13.07 -1.73 16.98
C GLU A 82 -12.99 -0.86 15.71
N ALA A 83 -11.95 -0.02 15.60
CA ALA A 83 -11.74 0.80 14.43
C ALA A 83 -11.23 0.01 13.23
N ALA A 84 -10.54 -1.13 13.47
CA ALA A 84 -9.95 -1.95 12.41
C ALA A 84 -9.97 -3.47 12.71
N ASP A 85 -10.67 -3.95 13.74
CA ASP A 85 -10.84 -5.39 13.97
C ASP A 85 -11.64 -6.06 12.85
N TYR A 86 -12.79 -5.48 12.49
CA TYR A 86 -13.69 -5.86 11.42
C TYR A 86 -14.08 -4.63 10.60
N PHE A 87 -13.92 -4.70 9.28
CA PHE A 87 -14.33 -3.60 8.39
C PHE A 87 -15.86 -3.51 8.28
N VAL A 88 -16.50 -4.68 8.13
CA VAL A 88 -17.95 -4.90 8.18
C VAL A 88 -18.18 -6.22 8.91
N GLN A 89 -19.40 -6.46 9.39
CA GLN A 89 -19.74 -7.72 10.05
C GLN A 89 -19.38 -8.92 9.14
N GLY A 90 -18.64 -9.88 9.69
CA GLY A 90 -18.17 -11.07 8.96
C GLY A 90 -16.85 -10.86 8.17
N TYR A 91 -16.34 -9.64 8.07
CA TYR A 91 -15.09 -9.34 7.38
C TYR A 91 -14.03 -8.83 8.36
N TRP A 92 -13.12 -9.71 8.78
CA TRP A 92 -12.05 -9.37 9.71
C TRP A 92 -10.86 -8.67 9.03
N VAL A 93 -10.15 -7.83 9.78
CA VAL A 93 -8.85 -7.28 9.36
C VAL A 93 -7.82 -7.56 10.46
N TRP A 94 -7.88 -6.85 11.58
CA TRP A 94 -6.95 -7.07 12.70
C TRP A 94 -7.45 -8.09 13.73
N ALA A 95 -8.71 -8.53 13.65
CA ALA A 95 -9.29 -9.44 14.65
C ALA A 95 -8.47 -10.72 14.92
N PRO A 96 -7.87 -11.41 13.94
CA PRO A 96 -7.03 -12.58 14.22
C PRO A 96 -5.80 -12.24 15.07
N ILE A 97 -5.09 -11.15 14.76
CA ILE A 97 -3.93 -10.70 15.54
C ILE A 97 -4.35 -10.34 16.97
N ILE A 98 -5.40 -9.52 17.11
CA ILE A 98 -5.92 -9.09 18.42
C ILE A 98 -6.30 -10.31 19.28
N LYS A 99 -7.02 -11.27 18.69
CA LYS A 99 -7.45 -12.49 19.40
C LYS A 99 -6.26 -13.35 19.86
N ASN A 100 -5.22 -13.48 19.03
CA ASN A 100 -4.04 -14.27 19.37
C ASN A 100 -3.16 -13.57 20.41
N LEU A 101 -3.02 -12.24 20.35
CA LEU A 101 -2.36 -11.47 21.40
C LEU A 101 -3.12 -11.62 22.73
N ALA A 102 -4.44 -11.55 22.70
CA ALA A 102 -5.26 -11.73 23.90
C ALA A 102 -5.09 -13.11 24.54
N ALA A 103 -4.84 -14.15 23.74
CA ALA A 103 -4.60 -15.49 24.24
C ALA A 103 -3.31 -15.62 25.07
N ILE A 104 -2.35 -14.69 24.94
CA ILE A 104 -1.11 -14.65 25.73
C ILE A 104 -1.09 -13.51 26.77
N GLY A 105 -2.25 -12.93 27.09
CA GLY A 105 -2.41 -11.97 28.18
C GLY A 105 -2.43 -10.49 27.78
N TYR A 106 -2.51 -10.19 26.47
CA TYR A 106 -2.74 -8.82 26.02
C TYR A 106 -4.23 -8.43 26.14
N ASP A 107 -4.50 -7.16 26.41
CA ASP A 107 -5.84 -6.58 26.48
C ASP A 107 -5.82 -5.09 26.06
N ASN A 108 -6.91 -4.36 26.31
CA ASN A 108 -7.01 -2.94 25.96
C ASN A 108 -6.00 -2.02 26.68
N ASN A 109 -5.34 -2.49 27.75
CA ASN A 109 -4.36 -1.70 28.49
C ASN A 109 -2.96 -1.78 27.87
N ASN A 110 -2.66 -2.85 27.14
CA ASN A 110 -1.34 -3.10 26.55
C ASN A 110 -1.36 -3.34 25.03
N MET A 111 -2.54 -3.32 24.41
CA MET A 111 -2.72 -3.19 22.97
C MET A 111 -3.22 -1.79 22.62
N TYR A 112 -2.51 -1.13 21.71
CA TYR A 112 -2.91 0.17 21.18
C TYR A 112 -3.06 0.10 19.66
N LEU A 113 -4.27 0.32 19.14
CA LEU A 113 -4.47 0.53 17.71
C LEU A 113 -4.35 2.03 17.41
N ALA A 114 -3.26 2.42 16.75
CA ALA A 114 -3.01 3.79 16.30
C ALA A 114 -3.81 4.07 15.02
N SER A 115 -5.14 4.11 15.15
CA SER A 115 -6.07 4.41 14.06
C SER A 115 -5.90 5.84 13.52
N TYR A 116 -5.89 5.99 12.20
CA TYR A 116 -5.74 7.29 11.52
C TYR A 116 -6.61 7.39 10.27
N ASP A 117 -6.79 8.62 9.77
CA ASP A 117 -7.51 8.89 8.53
C ASP A 117 -6.58 8.68 7.34
N TRP A 118 -6.67 7.48 6.75
CA TRP A 118 -5.86 7.02 5.63
C TRP A 118 -6.03 7.84 4.34
N ARG A 119 -6.97 8.78 4.27
CA ARG A 119 -7.11 9.69 3.12
C ARG A 119 -6.08 10.81 3.13
N LEU A 120 -5.66 11.25 4.32
CA LEU A 120 -4.78 12.40 4.47
C LEU A 120 -3.36 12.13 4.02
N SER A 121 -2.67 13.17 3.56
CA SER A 121 -1.22 13.10 3.46
C SER A 121 -0.60 12.96 4.85
N PHE A 122 0.60 12.37 4.93
CA PHE A 122 1.20 12.12 6.25
C PHE A 122 1.52 13.42 6.99
N ALA A 123 1.91 14.49 6.29
CA ALA A 123 2.03 15.81 6.91
C ALA A 123 0.69 16.29 7.50
N ASN A 124 -0.43 16.06 6.81
CA ASN A 124 -1.75 16.44 7.29
C ASN A 124 -2.29 15.54 8.41
N LEU A 125 -1.78 14.32 8.57
CA LEU A 125 -2.06 13.50 9.77
C LEU A 125 -1.60 14.23 11.04
N GLU A 126 -0.45 14.91 10.98
CA GLU A 126 -0.01 15.76 12.09
C GLU A 126 -0.78 17.08 12.13
N ASN A 127 -0.81 17.84 11.03
CA ASN A 127 -1.39 19.18 11.04
C ASN A 127 -2.88 19.20 11.44
N ARG A 128 -3.66 18.22 11.00
CA ARG A 128 -5.11 18.15 11.27
C ARG A 128 -5.42 17.43 12.57
N ASP A 129 -4.78 16.28 12.81
CA ASP A 129 -5.19 15.34 13.86
C ASP A 129 -4.19 15.23 15.02
N ASN A 130 -2.99 15.84 14.89
CA ASN A 130 -1.86 15.66 15.81
C ASN A 130 -1.50 14.17 15.97
N TYR A 131 -1.65 13.38 14.90
CA TYR A 131 -1.54 11.93 14.93
C TYR A 131 -0.16 11.47 15.42
N PHE A 132 0.93 12.05 14.90
CA PHE A 132 2.27 11.63 15.27
C PHE A 132 2.67 12.14 16.65
N SER A 133 2.23 13.34 17.03
CA SER A 133 2.37 13.82 18.41
C SER A 133 1.69 12.90 19.41
N ARG A 134 0.45 12.44 19.12
CA ARG A 134 -0.27 11.47 19.96
C ARG A 134 0.44 10.11 20.01
N LEU A 135 0.91 9.62 18.87
CA LEU A 135 1.67 8.36 18.80
C LEU A 135 2.95 8.45 19.63
N LYS A 136 3.74 9.52 19.45
CA LYS A 136 4.94 9.80 20.25
C LYS A 136 4.64 9.80 21.76
N SER A 137 3.64 10.56 22.19
CA SER A 137 3.27 10.63 23.61
C SER A 137 2.77 9.29 24.16
N ASN A 138 2.07 8.50 23.35
CA ASN A 138 1.64 7.16 23.77
C ASN A 138 2.84 6.24 23.98
N LEU A 139 3.84 6.27 23.10
CA LEU A 139 5.06 5.46 23.21
C LEU A 139 5.93 5.90 24.41
N GLU A 140 6.06 7.19 24.66
CA GLU A 140 6.75 7.72 25.86
C GLU A 140 6.04 7.32 27.16
N LEU A 141 4.71 7.42 27.18
CA LEU A 141 3.91 6.97 28.32
C LEU A 141 4.03 5.46 28.52
N SER A 142 4.04 4.70 27.44
CA SER A 142 4.18 3.24 27.46
C SER A 142 5.47 2.80 28.13
N LEU A 143 6.59 3.42 27.74
CA LEU A 143 7.90 3.18 28.35
C LEU A 143 7.91 3.57 29.83
N LYS A 144 7.30 4.71 30.19
CA LYS A 144 7.23 5.16 31.59
C LYS A 144 6.40 4.23 32.48
N MET A 145 5.34 3.63 31.94
CA MET A 145 4.44 2.75 32.69
C MET A 145 5.01 1.34 32.84
N THR A 146 5.58 0.79 31.77
CA THR A 146 6.02 -0.62 31.73
C THR A 146 7.50 -0.80 32.03
N GLY A 147 8.32 0.25 31.83
CA GLY A 147 9.77 0.16 31.81
C GLY A 147 10.35 -0.46 30.53
N GLU A 148 9.48 -0.82 29.58
CA GLU A 148 9.83 -1.59 28.38
C GLU A 148 9.54 -0.78 27.11
N LYS A 149 10.34 -1.04 26.07
CA LYS A 149 10.18 -0.38 24.77
C LYS A 149 9.03 -1.03 24.00
N SER A 150 8.31 -0.24 23.21
CA SER A 150 7.14 -0.73 22.48
C SER A 150 7.51 -1.59 21.27
N VAL A 151 6.66 -2.57 20.95
CA VAL A 151 6.68 -3.31 19.68
C VAL A 151 5.67 -2.67 18.73
N LEU A 152 6.14 -2.23 17.58
CA LEU A 152 5.32 -1.56 16.56
C LEU A 152 4.99 -2.57 15.46
N VAL A 153 3.72 -2.83 15.22
CA VAL A 153 3.23 -3.78 14.22
C VAL A 153 2.44 -3.02 13.18
N ALA A 154 2.99 -2.88 11.98
CA ALA A 154 2.35 -2.16 10.90
C ALA A 154 1.95 -3.10 9.77
N HIS A 155 0.83 -2.80 9.11
CA HIS A 155 0.37 -3.53 7.94
C HIS A 155 0.24 -2.59 6.74
N SER A 156 0.68 -3.05 5.56
CA SER A 156 0.46 -2.34 4.30
C SER A 156 0.95 -0.87 4.38
N MET A 157 0.12 0.10 3.98
CA MET A 157 0.44 1.54 4.07
C MET A 157 0.85 1.99 5.49
N GLY A 158 0.41 1.30 6.54
CA GLY A 158 0.82 1.57 7.91
C GLY A 158 2.34 1.49 8.10
N SER A 159 3.02 0.64 7.33
CA SER A 159 4.48 0.55 7.37
C SER A 159 5.15 1.80 6.79
N ASN A 160 4.54 2.43 5.77
CA ASN A 160 5.01 3.71 5.24
C ASN A 160 4.76 4.85 6.24
N VAL A 161 3.62 4.81 6.96
CA VAL A 161 3.33 5.75 8.06
C VAL A 161 4.37 5.63 9.16
N MET A 162 4.78 4.41 9.52
CA MET A 162 5.82 4.19 10.52
C MET A 162 7.20 4.65 10.06
N PHE A 163 7.56 4.38 8.80
CA PHE A 163 8.80 4.87 8.22
C PHE A 163 8.87 6.41 8.26
N TYR A 164 7.77 7.10 7.92
CA TYR A 164 7.63 8.54 8.07
C TYR A 164 7.76 8.99 9.52
N PHE A 165 7.08 8.30 10.45
CA PHE A 165 7.11 8.64 11.87
C PHE A 165 8.54 8.61 12.42
N PHE A 166 9.37 7.64 12.04
CA PHE A 166 10.76 7.57 12.51
C PHE A 166 11.56 8.82 12.16
N LYS A 167 11.38 9.38 10.96
CA LYS A 167 12.05 10.64 10.59
C LYS A 167 11.38 11.87 11.17
N TRP A 168 10.05 11.86 11.23
CA TRP A 168 9.30 12.92 11.87
C TRP A 168 9.71 13.08 13.33
N VAL A 169 9.83 12.00 14.10
CA VAL A 169 10.12 12.07 15.54
C VAL A 169 11.54 12.50 15.83
N GLU A 170 12.52 12.12 15.00
CA GLU A 170 13.92 12.53 15.13
C GLU A 170 14.15 14.01 14.75
N SER A 171 13.33 14.56 13.84
CA SER A 171 13.58 15.84 13.20
C SER A 171 13.13 17.06 14.02
N ASP A 172 13.89 18.15 13.90
CA ASP A 172 13.51 19.47 14.41
C ASP A 172 12.24 20.05 13.74
N LYS A 173 11.94 19.59 12.52
CA LYS A 173 10.72 19.98 11.78
C LYS A 173 9.49 19.16 12.19
N GLY A 174 9.66 18.11 13.00
CA GLY A 174 8.60 17.23 13.44
C GLY A 174 8.55 17.13 14.96
N GLY A 175 8.71 15.91 15.48
CA GLY A 175 8.51 15.56 16.88
C GLY A 175 9.62 16.00 17.84
N LYS A 176 10.78 16.47 17.36
CA LYS A 176 11.88 16.99 18.21
C LYS A 176 12.31 16.02 19.33
N GLY A 177 12.24 14.72 19.07
CA GLY A 177 12.67 13.68 20.01
C GLY A 177 14.19 13.52 20.07
N GLY A 178 14.90 14.02 19.05
CA GLY A 178 16.34 13.84 18.89
C GLY A 178 16.70 12.49 18.25
N PRO A 179 17.98 12.30 17.89
CA PRO A 179 18.43 11.18 17.06
C PRO A 179 18.34 9.80 17.75
N ASN A 180 18.27 9.77 19.08
CA ASN A 180 18.20 8.52 19.84
C ASN A 180 16.76 8.15 20.23
N TRP A 181 15.76 8.98 19.92
CA TRP A 181 14.40 8.75 20.41
C TRP A 181 13.87 7.37 20.00
N VAL A 182 14.04 6.98 18.74
CA VAL A 182 13.60 5.66 18.24
C VAL A 182 14.36 4.54 18.94
N ASN A 183 15.69 4.70 19.09
CA ASN A 183 16.51 3.73 19.81
C ASN A 183 16.04 3.50 21.24
N ASP A 184 15.54 4.54 21.90
CA ASP A 184 15.21 4.51 23.32
C ASP A 184 13.77 4.08 23.61
N HIS A 185 12.85 4.22 22.65
CA HIS A 185 11.42 3.93 22.84
C HIS A 185 10.90 2.74 22.05
N VAL A 186 11.59 2.31 20.99
CA VAL A 186 11.12 1.24 20.10
C VAL A 186 11.99 0.01 20.25
N HIS A 187 11.36 -1.12 20.60
CA HIS A 187 12.04 -2.41 20.71
C HIS A 187 12.20 -3.04 19.32
N THR A 188 11.09 -3.14 18.60
CA THR A 188 11.00 -3.86 17.33
C THR A 188 9.95 -3.21 16.45
N PHE A 189 10.27 -3.12 15.15
CA PHE A 189 9.31 -2.76 14.10
C PHE A 189 9.00 -4.00 13.25
N VAL A 190 7.75 -4.46 13.30
CA VAL A 190 7.22 -5.55 12.50
C VAL A 190 6.47 -4.95 11.31
N ASN A 191 7.11 -5.02 10.14
CA ASN A 191 6.58 -4.58 8.86
C ASN A 191 5.86 -5.76 8.17
N ILE A 192 4.52 -5.79 8.23
CA ILE A 192 3.71 -6.82 7.58
C ILE A 192 3.23 -6.32 6.21
N ALA A 193 3.71 -6.93 5.13
CA ALA A 193 3.31 -6.62 3.75
C ALA A 193 3.41 -5.12 3.39
N GLY A 194 4.41 -4.41 3.90
CA GLY A 194 4.57 -2.98 3.64
C GLY A 194 5.03 -2.70 2.20
N PRO A 195 4.35 -1.81 1.44
CA PRO A 195 4.74 -1.42 0.09
C PRO A 195 5.81 -0.31 0.14
N MET A 196 7.02 -0.66 0.56
CA MET A 196 8.10 0.29 0.80
C MET A 196 8.45 1.11 -0.45
N LEU A 197 8.36 0.50 -1.64
CA LEU A 197 8.59 1.20 -2.91
C LEU A 197 7.29 1.61 -3.63
N GLY A 198 6.13 1.53 -2.98
CA GLY A 198 4.83 1.84 -3.60
C GLY A 198 4.23 0.69 -4.41
N VAL A 199 3.09 0.90 -5.05
CA VAL A 199 2.38 -0.13 -5.83
C VAL A 199 1.94 0.43 -7.19
N PRO A 200 2.17 -0.28 -8.31
CA PRO A 200 1.69 0.11 -9.64
C PRO A 200 0.19 0.44 -9.68
N LYS A 201 -0.60 -0.30 -8.89
CA LYS A 201 -2.04 -0.05 -8.68
C LYS A 201 -2.38 1.38 -8.30
N THR A 202 -1.54 2.04 -7.49
CA THR A 202 -1.76 3.44 -7.12
C THR A 202 -1.70 4.35 -8.33
N LEU A 203 -0.74 4.11 -9.24
CA LEU A 203 -0.60 4.87 -10.48
C LEU A 203 -1.86 4.72 -11.34
N ALA A 204 -2.32 3.49 -11.60
CA ALA A 204 -3.55 3.24 -12.38
C ALA A 204 -4.78 3.92 -11.76
N ALA A 205 -4.90 3.86 -10.42
CA ALA A 205 -5.99 4.47 -9.68
C ALA A 205 -6.03 6.00 -9.85
N VAL A 206 -4.91 6.70 -9.65
CA VAL A 206 -4.88 8.18 -9.76
C VAL A 206 -4.86 8.66 -11.23
N LEU A 207 -4.35 7.84 -12.15
CA LEU A 207 -4.30 8.15 -13.57
C LEU A 207 -5.67 8.04 -14.23
N SER A 208 -6.34 6.89 -14.06
CA SER A 208 -7.54 6.50 -14.82
C SER A 208 -8.75 6.14 -13.96
N GLY A 209 -8.61 6.11 -12.64
CA GLY A 209 -9.69 5.70 -11.72
C GLY A 209 -9.95 4.20 -11.73
N GLU A 210 -9.01 3.39 -12.21
CA GLU A 210 -9.15 1.94 -12.34
C GLU A 210 -8.28 1.20 -11.32
N VAL A 211 -8.85 0.15 -10.73
CA VAL A 211 -8.22 -0.72 -9.74
C VAL A 211 -8.64 -2.17 -10.05
N ARG A 212 -7.95 -2.85 -10.97
CA ARG A 212 -8.34 -4.20 -11.43
C ARG A 212 -7.85 -5.31 -10.49
N ASP A 213 -8.62 -6.40 -10.35
CA ASP A 213 -8.47 -7.60 -9.49
C ASP A 213 -8.22 -7.38 -7.97
N THR A 214 -9.10 -7.76 -7.03
CA THR A 214 -9.82 -9.02 -6.68
C THR A 214 -9.03 -10.08 -5.91
N ALA A 215 -8.52 -9.70 -4.74
CA ALA A 215 -8.56 -10.59 -3.58
C ALA A 215 -8.85 -9.79 -2.28
N GLN A 216 -10.15 -9.72 -2.01
CA GLN A 216 -10.77 -9.59 -0.70
C GLN A 216 -10.85 -8.27 0.08
N LEU A 217 -10.07 -7.20 -0.08
CA LEU A 217 -10.50 -5.89 0.49
C LEU A 217 -11.27 -5.01 -0.51
N GLY A 218 -11.11 -5.25 -1.81
CA GLY A 218 -11.74 -4.51 -2.90
C GLY A 218 -13.10 -5.04 -3.37
N VAL A 219 -13.50 -6.27 -3.04
CA VAL A 219 -14.74 -6.86 -3.60
C VAL A 219 -16.01 -6.16 -3.10
N VAL A 220 -15.92 -5.36 -2.04
CA VAL A 220 -17.08 -4.66 -1.50
C VAL A 220 -16.94 -3.15 -1.67
N SER A 221 -15.79 -2.56 -1.35
CA SER A 221 -15.56 -1.12 -1.56
C SER A 221 -15.23 -0.78 -3.02
N ALA A 222 -14.32 -1.52 -3.68
CA ALA A 222 -14.02 -1.33 -5.09
C ALA A 222 -15.19 -1.78 -5.97
N TYR A 223 -15.90 -2.88 -5.65
CA TYR A 223 -17.14 -3.23 -6.37
C TYR A 223 -18.23 -2.16 -6.23
N VAL A 224 -18.41 -1.58 -5.04
CA VAL A 224 -19.33 -0.45 -4.85
C VAL A 224 -18.84 0.76 -5.63
N LEU A 225 -17.55 1.07 -5.60
CA LEU A 225 -17.00 2.20 -6.35
C LEU A 225 -17.07 1.99 -7.88
N GLU A 226 -16.86 0.77 -8.35
CA GLU A 226 -16.88 0.38 -9.76
C GLU A 226 -18.28 0.34 -10.34
N LYS A 227 -19.26 -0.13 -9.55
CA LYS A 227 -20.66 -0.18 -9.98
C LYS A 227 -21.39 1.15 -9.92
N PHE A 228 -21.08 2.00 -8.93
CA PHE A 228 -21.87 3.21 -8.67
C PHE A 228 -21.21 4.51 -9.14
N PHE A 229 -19.94 4.48 -9.56
CA PHE A 229 -19.19 5.67 -9.95
C PHE A 229 -18.53 5.48 -11.31
N SER A 230 -18.36 6.57 -12.06
CA SER A 230 -17.59 6.55 -13.30
C SER A 230 -16.08 6.48 -13.02
N ARG A 231 -15.29 6.12 -14.04
CA ARG A 231 -13.82 6.17 -13.95
C ARG A 231 -13.31 7.55 -13.55
N ARG A 232 -13.88 8.62 -14.13
CA ARG A 232 -13.47 10.00 -13.82
C ARG A 232 -13.83 10.41 -12.40
N GLU A 233 -15.04 10.07 -11.91
CA GLU A 233 -15.43 10.34 -10.52
C GLU A 233 -14.48 9.65 -9.52
N ARG A 234 -14.07 8.42 -9.82
CA ARG A 234 -13.08 7.71 -9.00
C ARG A 234 -11.69 8.34 -9.08
N ALA A 235 -11.22 8.68 -10.28
CA ALA A 235 -9.92 9.33 -10.46
C ALA A 235 -9.85 10.65 -9.67
N ASP A 236 -10.89 11.48 -9.74
CA ASP A 236 -10.97 12.75 -9.00
C ASP A 236 -11.00 12.53 -7.48
N LEU A 237 -11.72 11.51 -7.02
CA LEU A 237 -11.73 11.15 -5.60
C LEU A 237 -10.35 10.66 -5.14
N PHE A 238 -9.72 9.75 -5.89
CA PHE A 238 -8.41 9.18 -5.59
C PHE A 238 -7.30 10.24 -5.63
N ARG A 239 -7.37 11.21 -6.55
CA ARG A 239 -6.46 12.36 -6.60
C ARG A 239 -6.60 13.28 -5.38
N SER A 240 -7.76 13.31 -4.74
CA SER A 240 -7.93 14.05 -3.48
C SER A 240 -7.28 13.35 -2.28
N TRP A 241 -7.06 12.03 -2.33
CA TRP A 241 -6.51 11.27 -1.22
C TRP A 241 -4.99 11.31 -1.20
N GLY A 242 -4.44 12.25 -0.43
CA GLY A 242 -3.01 12.36 -0.20
C GLY A 242 -2.38 11.09 0.38
N GLY A 243 -3.11 10.32 1.19
CA GLY A 243 -2.60 9.05 1.75
C GLY A 243 -2.38 7.99 0.69
N LEU A 244 -3.32 7.86 -0.27
CA LEU A 244 -3.18 6.95 -1.42
C LEU A 244 -1.92 7.28 -2.24
N SER A 245 -1.67 8.58 -2.47
CA SER A 245 -0.51 9.04 -3.25
C SER A 245 0.84 8.75 -2.59
N SER A 246 0.88 8.43 -1.28
CA SER A 246 2.12 7.98 -0.60
C SER A 246 2.66 6.65 -1.14
N MET A 247 1.81 5.88 -1.83
CA MET A 247 2.13 4.56 -2.38
C MET A 247 2.35 4.60 -3.89
N ILE A 248 2.58 5.77 -4.48
CA ILE A 248 3.10 5.85 -5.85
C ILE A 248 4.45 5.13 -5.92
N PRO A 249 4.72 4.37 -7.00
CA PRO A 249 6.01 3.71 -7.20
C PRO A 249 7.20 4.65 -7.07
N LYS A 250 8.21 4.23 -6.30
CA LYS A 250 9.41 5.01 -5.97
C LYS A 250 10.64 4.44 -6.67
N GLY A 251 11.61 5.30 -6.97
CA GLY A 251 12.86 4.95 -7.64
C GLY A 251 12.81 4.95 -9.17
N GLY A 252 11.68 5.30 -9.77
CA GLY A 252 11.54 5.48 -11.21
C GLY A 252 12.01 4.26 -12.02
N ASN A 253 12.62 4.52 -13.17
CA ASN A 253 13.11 3.47 -14.06
C ASN A 253 14.23 2.61 -13.44
N ARG A 254 14.92 3.08 -12.38
CA ARG A 254 15.99 2.32 -11.70
C ARG A 254 15.47 1.10 -10.94
N ILE A 255 14.27 1.21 -10.37
CA ILE A 255 13.61 0.12 -9.65
C ILE A 255 12.69 -0.67 -10.59
N TRP A 256 11.85 0.06 -11.34
CA TRP A 256 10.71 -0.52 -12.03
C TRP A 256 11.00 -0.93 -13.47
N GLY A 257 12.19 -0.60 -13.99
CA GLY A 257 12.61 -0.89 -15.35
C GLY A 257 12.29 0.21 -16.35
N THR A 258 12.74 -0.01 -17.58
CA THR A 258 12.46 0.82 -18.76
C THR A 258 11.66 0.00 -19.76
N ILE A 259 11.18 0.62 -20.85
CA ILE A 259 10.52 -0.10 -21.95
C ILE A 259 11.35 -1.23 -22.58
N HIS A 260 12.64 -1.33 -22.25
CA HIS A 260 13.56 -2.37 -22.74
C HIS A 260 13.78 -3.53 -21.76
N GLY A 261 13.36 -3.41 -20.50
CA GLY A 261 13.66 -4.40 -19.47
C GLY A 261 13.39 -3.92 -18.05
N ALA A 262 13.03 -4.85 -17.16
CA ALA A 262 12.93 -4.65 -15.72
C ALA A 262 13.73 -5.73 -14.94
N PRO A 263 14.17 -5.43 -13.70
CA PRO A 263 14.89 -6.38 -12.85
C PRO A 263 14.16 -7.72 -12.64
N ASP A 264 12.83 -7.65 -12.60
CA ASP A 264 11.91 -8.75 -12.35
C ASP A 264 11.31 -9.36 -13.63
N ASP A 265 11.88 -9.11 -14.81
CA ASP A 265 11.47 -9.79 -16.05
C ASP A 265 11.79 -11.30 -15.99
N GLY A 266 10.88 -12.11 -16.56
CA GLY A 266 10.99 -13.57 -16.57
C GLY A 266 10.43 -14.28 -15.33
N THR A 267 9.59 -13.60 -14.55
CA THR A 267 8.90 -14.20 -13.38
C THR A 267 7.76 -15.16 -13.75
N HIS A 268 7.16 -15.02 -14.94
CA HIS A 268 6.13 -15.94 -15.45
C HIS A 268 6.76 -17.20 -16.06
N ASP A 269 7.38 -18.04 -15.22
CA ASP A 269 7.71 -19.41 -15.60
C ASP A 269 6.42 -20.24 -15.53
N GLU A 270 5.78 -20.50 -16.68
CA GLU A 270 4.63 -21.42 -16.82
C GLU A 270 4.85 -22.75 -16.07
N GLU A 271 6.09 -23.22 -15.92
CA GLU A 271 6.40 -24.47 -15.22
C GLU A 271 6.07 -24.46 -13.72
N GLU A 272 6.03 -23.32 -13.04
CA GLU A 272 5.74 -23.26 -11.61
C GLU A 272 4.26 -23.00 -11.33
N THR A 273 3.63 -22.08 -12.06
CA THR A 273 2.20 -21.76 -11.93
C THR A 273 1.32 -22.89 -12.45
N VAL A 274 1.64 -23.46 -13.62
CA VAL A 274 0.89 -24.60 -14.18
C VAL A 274 1.14 -25.87 -13.39
N ARG A 275 2.32 -26.06 -12.78
CA ARG A 275 2.55 -27.20 -11.87
C ARG A 275 1.76 -27.05 -10.58
N ASN A 276 1.73 -25.86 -9.98
CA ASN A 276 0.96 -25.61 -8.77
C ASN A 276 -0.56 -25.67 -9.00
N GLU A 277 -1.04 -25.22 -10.16
CA GLU A 277 -2.47 -25.32 -10.53
C GLU A 277 -2.88 -26.72 -11.01
N LYS A 278 -2.01 -27.46 -11.72
CA LYS A 278 -2.27 -28.87 -12.09
C LYS A 278 -2.19 -29.82 -10.90
N ILE A 279 -1.36 -29.53 -9.89
CA ILE A 279 -1.37 -30.28 -8.62
C ILE A 279 -2.68 -30.04 -7.86
N ALA A 280 -3.31 -28.87 -8.02
CA ALA A 280 -4.60 -28.55 -7.41
C ALA A 280 -5.82 -29.06 -8.21
N LYS A 281 -5.65 -29.45 -9.47
CA LYS A 281 -6.72 -29.93 -10.36
C LYS A 281 -6.28 -31.19 -11.11
N SER A 282 -6.31 -32.34 -10.44
CA SER A 282 -6.33 -33.62 -11.15
C SER A 282 -7.70 -33.82 -11.81
N GLU A 283 -7.78 -33.65 -13.13
CA GLU A 283 -8.33 -34.63 -14.09
C GLU A 283 -8.28 -34.06 -15.54
N GLU A 284 -7.44 -34.70 -16.35
CA GLU A 284 -7.42 -34.91 -17.81
C GLU A 284 -7.99 -33.87 -18.82
N THR A 285 -7.11 -33.33 -19.69
CA THR A 285 -7.04 -33.68 -21.14
C THR A 285 -5.79 -33.05 -21.82
N PRO A 286 -5.25 -33.63 -22.93
CA PRO A 286 -3.93 -33.30 -23.45
C PRO A 286 -3.92 -32.31 -24.64
N GLY A 287 -2.93 -31.43 -24.64
CA GLY A 287 -2.13 -31.13 -25.84
C GLY A 287 -2.54 -29.92 -26.67
N ALA A 288 -1.79 -28.81 -26.51
CA ALA A 288 -1.52 -27.87 -27.59
C ALA A 288 -0.08 -27.35 -27.47
N THR A 289 0.86 -28.03 -28.13
CA THR A 289 2.23 -27.53 -28.32
C THR A 289 2.24 -26.50 -29.45
N THR A 290 2.28 -25.22 -29.12
CA THR A 290 2.60 -24.16 -30.09
C THR A 290 4.10 -23.85 -30.01
N LYS A 291 4.83 -24.18 -31.08
CA LYS A 291 6.26 -23.87 -31.25
C LYS A 291 6.45 -22.35 -31.27
N ARG A 292 7.37 -21.84 -30.45
CA ARG A 292 7.86 -20.46 -30.48
C ARG A 292 8.38 -20.12 -31.89
N LYS A 293 7.93 -19.01 -32.48
CA LYS A 293 8.70 -18.35 -33.54
C LYS A 293 9.90 -17.68 -32.88
N HIS A 294 11.11 -17.98 -33.34
CA HIS A 294 12.31 -17.22 -32.98
C HIS A 294 12.12 -15.77 -33.45
N GLY A 295 12.07 -14.81 -32.53
CA GLY A 295 12.15 -13.38 -32.84
C GLY A 295 11.36 -12.42 -31.94
N GLU A 296 10.35 -12.86 -31.19
CA GLU A 296 9.60 -11.98 -30.29
C GLU A 296 10.35 -11.82 -28.96
N GLN A 297 10.71 -10.58 -28.62
CA GLN A 297 11.23 -10.23 -27.29
C GLN A 297 10.15 -10.59 -26.26
N SER A 298 10.54 -11.28 -25.18
CA SER A 298 9.64 -11.48 -24.04
C SER A 298 9.09 -10.13 -23.58
N PRO A 299 7.80 -10.01 -23.27
CA PRO A 299 7.24 -8.76 -22.76
C PRO A 299 7.93 -8.41 -21.44
N THR A 300 8.24 -7.14 -21.30
CA THR A 300 8.93 -6.60 -20.13
C THR A 300 7.94 -5.91 -19.20
N PHE A 301 8.13 -6.08 -17.89
CA PHE A 301 7.45 -5.29 -16.86
C PHE A 301 7.91 -3.83 -16.81
N GLY A 302 8.99 -3.50 -17.51
CA GLY A 302 9.54 -2.15 -17.52
C GLY A 302 8.74 -1.18 -18.39
N ALA A 303 7.85 -1.68 -19.25
CA ALA A 303 6.77 -0.88 -19.84
C ALA A 303 5.62 -0.76 -18.83
N MET A 304 5.77 0.12 -17.83
CA MET A 304 4.79 0.35 -16.76
C MET A 304 3.39 0.62 -17.31
N LEU A 305 3.30 1.47 -18.35
CA LEU A 305 2.10 1.70 -19.15
C LEU A 305 2.42 1.36 -20.62
N ALA A 306 1.98 0.20 -21.07
CA ALA A 306 1.96 -0.15 -22.48
C ALA A 306 0.71 0.41 -23.14
N PHE A 307 0.76 0.77 -24.43
CA PHE A 307 -0.40 1.25 -25.17
C PHE A 307 -0.70 0.36 -26.38
N ALA A 308 -1.98 0.03 -26.56
CA ALA A 308 -2.42 -0.83 -27.66
C ALA A 308 -2.09 -0.24 -29.04
N GLU A 309 -1.84 -1.11 -30.03
CA GLU A 309 -1.60 -0.70 -31.41
C GLU A 309 -2.78 0.13 -31.95
N GLY A 310 -2.48 1.27 -32.58
CA GLY A 310 -3.49 2.21 -33.07
C GLY A 310 -3.96 3.27 -32.07
N SER A 311 -3.47 3.25 -30.82
CA SER A 311 -3.74 4.31 -29.82
C SER A 311 -3.01 5.63 -30.09
N ASN A 312 -2.02 5.64 -31.00
CA ASN A 312 -1.08 6.75 -31.25
C ASN A 312 -0.33 7.22 -29.99
N MET A 313 -0.09 6.31 -29.04
CA MET A 313 0.70 6.56 -27.83
C MET A 313 1.88 5.59 -27.75
N GLU A 314 3.01 6.08 -27.22
CA GLU A 314 4.21 5.28 -27.00
C GLU A 314 4.15 4.60 -25.62
N ASN A 315 4.77 3.42 -25.51
CA ASN A 315 4.92 2.74 -24.23
C ASN A 315 5.78 3.58 -23.27
N HIS A 316 5.41 3.60 -22.00
CA HIS A 316 6.07 4.40 -20.98
C HIS A 316 6.72 3.52 -19.91
N GLY A 317 7.97 3.85 -19.56
CA GLY A 317 8.57 3.43 -18.29
C GLY A 317 7.89 4.13 -17.11
N MET A 318 8.40 3.90 -15.90
CA MET A 318 7.83 4.50 -14.70
C MET A 318 7.98 6.04 -14.70
N ASP A 319 9.13 6.57 -15.13
CA ASP A 319 9.38 8.01 -15.16
C ASP A 319 8.49 8.73 -16.19
N GLU A 320 8.34 8.16 -17.39
CA GLU A 320 7.44 8.66 -18.43
C GLU A 320 5.97 8.56 -18.00
N SER A 321 5.60 7.50 -17.28
CA SER A 321 4.26 7.32 -16.72
C SER A 321 3.92 8.37 -15.67
N MET A 322 4.87 8.75 -14.83
CA MET A 322 4.71 9.88 -13.90
C MET A 322 4.56 11.21 -14.64
N GLY A 323 5.28 11.39 -15.74
CA GLY A 323 5.10 12.55 -16.64
C GLY A 323 3.69 12.62 -17.23
N LEU A 324 3.14 11.49 -17.68
CA LEU A 324 1.77 11.40 -18.17
C LEU A 324 0.75 11.70 -17.07
N LEU A 325 0.92 11.11 -15.88
CA LEU A 325 0.07 11.40 -14.72
C LEU A 325 0.07 12.89 -14.39
N SER A 326 1.24 13.52 -14.39
CA SER A 326 1.35 14.94 -14.08
C SER A 326 0.58 15.82 -15.06
N LYS A 327 0.60 15.48 -16.36
CA LYS A 327 -0.19 16.16 -17.39
C LYS A 327 -1.70 15.93 -17.19
N MET A 328 -2.12 14.72 -16.81
CA MET A 328 -3.54 14.35 -16.71
C MET A 328 -4.22 14.79 -15.39
N ALA A 329 -3.50 14.80 -14.27
CA ALA A 329 -4.10 15.04 -12.95
C ALA A 329 -4.26 16.52 -12.60
N GLY A 330 -3.61 17.42 -13.35
CA GLY A 330 -3.73 18.86 -13.20
C GLY A 330 -2.92 19.45 -12.03
N ASN A 331 -2.91 20.78 -11.95
CA ASN A 331 -2.00 21.53 -11.07
C ASN A 331 -2.23 21.29 -9.57
N ALA A 332 -3.48 21.14 -9.13
CA ALA A 332 -3.79 20.91 -7.72
C ALA A 332 -3.20 19.58 -7.22
N TYR A 333 -3.39 18.51 -7.99
CA TYR A 333 -2.80 17.21 -7.68
C TYR A 333 -1.27 17.26 -7.69
N ASN A 334 -0.67 17.86 -8.73
CA ASN A 334 0.79 17.99 -8.82
C ASN A 334 1.38 18.76 -7.64
N THR A 335 0.72 19.84 -7.21
CA THR A 335 1.12 20.63 -6.05
C THR A 335 1.01 19.81 -4.77
N MET A 336 -0.09 19.07 -4.58
CA MET A 336 -0.28 18.18 -3.44
C MET A 336 0.81 17.10 -3.40
N LEU A 337 1.08 16.44 -4.53
CA LEU A 337 2.07 15.38 -4.62
C LEU A 337 3.48 15.91 -4.30
N ALA A 338 3.92 16.96 -4.98
CA ALA A 338 5.26 17.53 -4.81
C ALA A 338 5.49 18.12 -3.41
N LYS A 339 4.44 18.65 -2.77
CA LYS A 339 4.51 19.17 -1.40
C LYS A 339 4.72 18.07 -0.35
N ASN A 340 4.17 16.88 -0.58
CA ASN A 340 4.08 15.84 0.44
C ASN A 340 5.00 14.65 0.21
N TYR A 341 5.38 14.36 -1.04
CA TYR A 341 6.04 13.10 -1.39
C TYR A 341 7.13 13.29 -2.45
N THR A 342 8.18 12.48 -2.32
CA THR A 342 9.15 12.25 -3.38
C THR A 342 9.03 10.82 -3.91
N VAL A 343 9.39 10.64 -5.18
CA VAL A 343 9.35 9.33 -5.88
C VAL A 343 10.71 8.97 -6.49
N GLY A 344 11.75 9.77 -6.25
CA GLY A 344 13.10 9.56 -6.76
C GLY A 344 13.90 8.54 -5.94
N ALA A 345 15.22 8.52 -6.18
CA ALA A 345 16.18 7.72 -5.44
C ALA A 345 17.51 8.46 -5.28
N SER A 346 18.03 8.46 -4.05
CA SER A 346 19.37 8.93 -3.73
C SER A 346 20.36 7.77 -3.87
N VAL A 347 21.38 7.94 -4.71
CA VAL A 347 22.44 6.94 -4.98
C VAL A 347 23.81 7.35 -4.42
N THR A 348 23.91 8.56 -3.86
CA THR A 348 25.13 9.07 -3.23
C THR A 348 24.83 9.58 -1.82
N GLN A 349 25.83 9.54 -0.93
CA GLN A 349 25.71 10.08 0.42
C GLN A 349 25.31 11.57 0.41
N LYS A 350 25.86 12.35 -0.52
CA LYS A 350 25.54 13.78 -0.68
C LYS A 350 24.07 14.02 -1.03
N GLN A 351 23.48 13.19 -1.89
CA GLN A 351 22.05 13.26 -2.19
C GLN A 351 21.25 12.88 -0.95
N MET A 352 21.58 11.76 -0.29
CA MET A 352 20.89 11.28 0.90
C MET A 352 20.90 12.30 2.05
N ASP A 353 22.06 12.92 2.35
CA ASP A 353 22.20 13.93 3.40
C ASP A 353 21.32 15.16 3.17
N LYS A 354 21.02 15.46 1.90
CA LYS A 354 20.11 16.53 1.49
C LYS A 354 18.66 16.06 1.60
N THR A 355 18.32 14.95 0.96
CA THR A 355 16.93 14.48 0.83
C THR A 355 16.37 14.05 2.17
N THR A 356 17.14 13.39 3.05
CA THR A 356 16.62 12.88 4.34
C THR A 356 16.13 13.97 5.29
N LYS A 357 16.54 15.24 5.09
CA LYS A 357 16.13 16.41 5.88
C LYS A 357 14.85 17.09 5.35
N ASP A 358 14.37 16.63 4.20
CA ASP A 358 13.15 17.10 3.57
C ASP A 358 11.95 16.26 4.06
N PRO A 359 10.95 16.85 4.72
CA PRO A 359 9.74 16.14 5.12
C PRO A 359 9.01 15.41 3.99
N ALA A 360 9.14 15.88 2.74
CA ALA A 360 8.51 15.21 1.59
C ALA A 360 9.15 13.84 1.29
N SER A 361 10.42 13.62 1.67
CA SER A 361 11.13 12.36 1.42
C SER A 361 10.93 11.32 2.52
N TRP A 362 10.34 11.68 3.66
CA TRP A 362 10.27 10.80 4.83
C TRP A 362 9.42 9.54 4.62
N THR A 363 8.62 9.48 3.55
CA THR A 363 7.93 8.25 3.11
C THR A 363 8.72 7.40 2.12
N ASN A 364 9.81 7.95 1.57
CA ASN A 364 10.59 7.36 0.51
C ASN A 364 11.87 6.73 1.09
N PRO A 365 11.93 5.39 1.23
CA PRO A 365 13.09 4.72 1.82
C PRO A 365 14.33 4.75 0.91
N LEU A 366 14.23 5.27 -0.31
CA LEU A 366 15.35 5.54 -1.21
C LEU A 366 15.90 6.97 -1.07
N GLU A 367 15.25 7.84 -0.29
CA GLU A 367 15.65 9.24 -0.11
C GLU A 367 15.65 9.71 1.35
N ALA A 368 15.13 8.89 2.26
CA ALA A 368 15.32 9.04 3.70
C ALA A 368 15.94 7.77 4.28
N THR A 369 16.79 7.94 5.29
CA THR A 369 17.48 6.81 5.94
C THR A 369 16.57 6.08 6.93
N LEU A 370 17.00 4.92 7.44
CA LEU A 370 16.49 4.40 8.70
C LEU A 370 16.90 5.30 9.88
N PRO A 371 16.18 5.26 11.02
CA PRO A 371 16.54 5.99 12.23
C PRO A 371 17.88 5.52 12.81
N TYR A 372 18.53 6.32 13.63
CA TYR A 372 19.76 5.89 14.32
C TYR A 372 19.42 5.05 15.55
N ALA A 373 19.04 3.78 15.33
CA ALA A 373 18.55 2.89 16.37
C ALA A 373 19.21 1.49 16.36
N PRO A 374 20.51 1.38 16.70
CA PRO A 374 21.25 0.11 16.62
C PRO A 374 20.71 -1.00 17.52
N LYS A 375 19.91 -0.67 18.55
CA LYS A 375 19.26 -1.66 19.43
C LYS A 375 17.90 -2.15 18.91
N MET A 376 17.32 -1.48 17.91
CA MET A 376 16.04 -1.85 17.32
C MET A 376 16.23 -2.94 16.25
N LYS A 377 15.28 -3.88 16.18
CA LYS A 377 15.18 -4.87 15.10
C LYS A 377 14.02 -4.52 14.16
N ILE A 378 14.18 -4.82 12.88
CA ILE A 378 13.10 -4.76 11.89
C ILE A 378 12.81 -6.19 11.40
N TYR A 379 11.56 -6.61 11.49
CA TYR A 379 11.08 -7.84 10.86
C TYR A 379 10.22 -7.49 9.66
N CYS A 380 10.65 -7.87 8.47
CA CYS A 380 9.85 -7.78 7.26
C CYS A 380 9.15 -9.11 7.01
N LEU A 381 7.82 -9.12 7.17
CA LEU A 381 6.96 -10.28 7.04
C LEU A 381 6.04 -10.08 5.84
N TYR A 382 6.26 -10.76 4.71
CA TYR A 382 5.45 -10.54 3.52
C TYR A 382 5.17 -11.81 2.71
N GLY A 383 4.08 -11.77 1.96
CA GLY A 383 3.64 -12.87 1.12
C GLY A 383 4.38 -12.91 -0.22
N VAL A 384 4.58 -14.12 -0.74
CA VAL A 384 5.18 -14.38 -2.06
C VAL A 384 4.45 -15.50 -2.78
N GLY A 385 4.63 -15.62 -4.08
CA GLY A 385 4.04 -16.67 -4.91
C GLY A 385 2.58 -16.42 -5.28
N LYS A 386 2.06 -15.19 -5.12
CA LYS A 386 0.72 -14.80 -5.57
C LYS A 386 0.83 -13.84 -6.75
N SER A 387 0.08 -14.14 -7.82
CA SER A 387 -0.08 -13.25 -8.98
C SER A 387 -0.47 -11.84 -8.53
N THR A 388 0.34 -10.85 -8.90
CA THR A 388 0.24 -9.47 -8.42
C THR A 388 0.45 -8.47 -9.55
N GLU A 389 -0.37 -7.43 -9.61
CA GLU A 389 -0.31 -6.46 -10.70
C GLU A 389 1.02 -5.72 -10.76
N ARG A 390 1.66 -5.73 -11.93
CA ARG A 390 3.00 -5.18 -12.11
C ARG A 390 3.11 -4.10 -13.17
N SER A 391 2.30 -4.17 -14.23
CA SER A 391 2.19 -3.13 -15.28
C SER A 391 0.86 -3.27 -16.02
N TYR A 392 0.50 -2.27 -16.85
CA TYR A 392 -0.81 -2.18 -17.47
C TYR A 392 -0.73 -1.91 -18.96
N THR A 393 -1.63 -2.52 -19.72
CA THR A 393 -1.91 -2.18 -21.12
C THR A 393 -3.11 -1.24 -21.17
N TYR A 394 -2.90 -0.05 -21.72
CA TYR A 394 -3.88 0.99 -21.88
C TYR A 394 -4.32 1.14 -23.35
N ASN A 395 -5.51 1.68 -23.55
CA ASN A 395 -6.00 2.12 -24.84
C ASN A 395 -6.60 3.52 -24.72
N ARG A 396 -6.77 4.20 -25.84
CA ARG A 396 -7.36 5.54 -25.94
C ARG A 396 -8.78 5.42 -26.46
N VAL A 397 -9.72 6.12 -25.83
CA VAL A 397 -11.07 6.28 -26.39
C VAL A 397 -10.94 7.16 -27.63
N SER A 398 -11.37 6.65 -28.81
CA SER A 398 -11.31 7.43 -30.05
C SER A 398 -12.10 8.73 -29.90
N ASP A 399 -11.59 9.82 -30.46
CA ASP A 399 -12.26 11.13 -30.45
C ASP A 399 -13.63 11.10 -31.20
N LEU A 400 -13.94 10.00 -31.90
CA LEU A 400 -15.17 9.73 -32.64
C LEU A 400 -16.20 8.89 -31.86
N ALA A 401 -15.87 8.44 -30.64
CA ALA A 401 -16.81 7.66 -29.83
C ALA A 401 -17.97 8.56 -29.38
N PRO A 402 -19.23 8.09 -29.43
CA PRO A 402 -20.38 8.90 -29.02
C PRO A 402 -20.18 9.43 -27.60
N GLN A 403 -20.43 10.75 -27.38
CA GLN A 403 -20.38 11.42 -26.07
C GLN A 403 -21.45 10.93 -25.06
N ILE A 404 -21.98 9.73 -25.27
CA ILE A 404 -23.02 9.09 -24.44
C ILE A 404 -22.44 8.65 -23.09
N PHE A 405 -21.12 8.49 -23.01
CA PHE A 405 -20.42 8.33 -21.74
C PHE A 405 -19.75 9.65 -21.36
N ASP A 406 -20.34 10.34 -20.38
CA ASP A 406 -19.63 11.29 -19.51
C ASP A 406 -19.61 12.77 -19.95
N GLN A 407 -20.77 13.42 -19.82
CA GLN A 407 -20.92 14.88 -19.96
C GLN A 407 -20.66 15.60 -18.61
N ARG A 408 -19.41 15.96 -18.33
CA ARG A 408 -19.05 17.11 -17.47
C ARG A 408 -17.78 17.78 -17.99
N PRO A 409 -17.66 19.13 -17.90
CA PRO A 409 -16.47 19.85 -18.34
C PRO A 409 -15.34 19.68 -17.31
N GLY A 410 -14.24 19.04 -17.72
CA GLY A 410 -13.01 18.94 -16.93
C GLY A 410 -11.99 19.98 -17.41
N ASN A 411 -11.53 20.84 -16.50
CA ASN A 411 -10.54 21.88 -16.76
C ASN A 411 -9.10 21.31 -16.73
N VAL A 412 -8.66 20.58 -17.76
CA VAL A 412 -7.22 20.46 -18.10
C VAL A 412 -7.13 20.16 -19.60
N SER A 413 -6.33 20.94 -20.33
CA SER A 413 -6.17 20.82 -21.78
C SER A 413 -4.76 20.34 -22.15
N ASP A 414 -4.66 19.38 -23.07
CA ASP A 414 -3.45 19.21 -23.89
C ASP A 414 -3.30 20.38 -24.90
N GLU A 415 -2.30 20.32 -25.78
CA GLU A 415 -2.07 21.32 -26.84
C GLU A 415 -3.27 21.48 -27.80
N THR A 416 -4.29 20.61 -27.71
CA THR A 416 -5.55 20.65 -28.47
C THR A 416 -6.79 20.99 -27.62
N GLY A 417 -6.65 21.18 -26.31
CA GLY A 417 -7.79 21.48 -25.43
C GLY A 417 -8.42 20.29 -24.70
N GLN A 418 -7.96 19.05 -24.89
CA GLN A 418 -8.65 17.84 -24.39
C GLN A 418 -7.76 16.99 -23.48
N VAL A 419 -8.33 16.40 -22.41
CA VAL A 419 -7.62 15.39 -21.60
C VAL A 419 -7.66 14.05 -22.36
N PRO A 420 -6.52 13.38 -22.62
CA PRO A 420 -6.52 12.04 -23.20
C PRO A 420 -7.39 11.10 -22.36
N ASN A 421 -8.47 10.60 -22.95
CA ASN A 421 -9.34 9.65 -22.29
C ASN A 421 -8.78 8.23 -22.48
N ILE A 422 -7.88 7.85 -21.58
CA ILE A 422 -7.24 6.52 -21.58
C ILE A 422 -7.89 5.59 -20.56
N TYR A 423 -7.84 4.30 -20.82
CA TYR A 423 -8.37 3.25 -19.93
C TYR A 423 -7.56 1.96 -20.10
N ILE A 424 -7.56 1.11 -19.06
CA ILE A 424 -6.94 -0.22 -19.13
C ILE A 424 -7.68 -1.05 -20.19
N ASP A 425 -6.96 -1.54 -21.19
CA ASP A 425 -7.52 -2.34 -22.26
C ASP A 425 -7.82 -3.76 -21.80
N THR A 426 -9.07 -3.95 -21.40
CA THR A 426 -9.57 -5.21 -20.86
C THR A 426 -9.65 -6.32 -21.90
N THR A 427 -9.52 -5.98 -23.20
CA THR A 427 -9.57 -6.95 -24.30
C THR A 427 -8.23 -7.65 -24.49
N VAL A 428 -7.15 -7.07 -23.94
CA VAL A 428 -5.81 -7.64 -24.01
C VAL A 428 -5.69 -8.74 -22.95
N HIS A 429 -5.47 -9.96 -23.42
CA HIS A 429 -5.29 -11.13 -22.58
C HIS A 429 -4.29 -12.07 -23.25
N ASP A 430 -3.27 -12.47 -22.49
CA ASP A 430 -2.26 -13.41 -22.95
C ASP A 430 -1.72 -14.18 -21.74
N ASP A 431 -2.20 -15.41 -21.56
CA ASP A 431 -1.79 -16.30 -20.47
C ASP A 431 -0.29 -16.61 -20.48
N LYS A 432 0.32 -16.71 -21.66
CA LYS A 432 1.76 -17.03 -21.81
C LYS A 432 2.64 -15.89 -21.32
N LEU A 433 2.10 -14.69 -21.44
CA LEU A 433 2.74 -13.45 -21.02
C LEU A 433 2.28 -13.00 -19.63
N GLY A 434 1.39 -13.76 -18.96
CA GLY A 434 0.86 -13.36 -17.66
C GLY A 434 -0.02 -12.11 -17.71
N ILE A 435 -0.66 -11.83 -18.84
CA ILE A 435 -1.52 -10.65 -19.02
C ILE A 435 -2.98 -11.07 -18.89
N SER A 436 -3.65 -10.55 -17.87
CA SER A 436 -5.08 -10.77 -17.60
C SER A 436 -5.83 -9.46 -17.67
N TYR A 437 -6.76 -9.33 -18.63
CA TYR A 437 -7.61 -8.15 -18.83
C TYR A 437 -6.84 -6.81 -18.84
N GLY A 438 -5.75 -6.75 -19.60
CA GLY A 438 -4.89 -5.59 -19.73
C GLY A 438 -3.94 -5.37 -18.55
N VAL A 439 -3.86 -6.32 -17.61
CA VAL A 439 -2.96 -6.23 -16.46
C VAL A 439 -1.90 -7.31 -16.55
N HIS A 440 -0.64 -6.89 -16.62
CA HIS A 440 0.50 -7.79 -16.61
C HIS A 440 0.85 -8.10 -15.16
N GLN A 441 0.75 -9.38 -14.81
CA GLN A 441 0.93 -9.90 -13.47
C GLN A 441 2.39 -10.28 -13.23
N GLY A 442 2.87 -10.14 -12.00
CA GLY A 442 4.18 -10.58 -11.54
C GLY A 442 4.06 -11.26 -10.17
N ASP A 443 5.19 -11.51 -9.52
CA ASP A 443 5.21 -12.10 -8.17
C ASP A 443 4.95 -11.05 -7.08
N GLY A 444 4.32 -11.47 -5.99
CA GLY A 444 3.98 -10.65 -4.83
C GLY A 444 2.94 -11.31 -3.92
N ASP A 445 2.15 -10.47 -3.25
CA ASP A 445 1.11 -10.88 -2.29
C ASP A 445 -0.33 -10.67 -2.80
N GLY A 446 -0.52 -10.45 -4.10
CA GLY A 446 -1.80 -10.15 -4.73
C GLY A 446 -2.15 -8.66 -4.79
N THR A 447 -1.39 -7.79 -4.09
CA THR A 447 -1.55 -6.33 -4.17
C THR A 447 -0.23 -5.60 -4.33
N VAL A 448 0.79 -6.02 -3.60
CA VAL A 448 2.12 -5.40 -3.54
C VAL A 448 3.10 -6.29 -4.29
N PRO A 449 3.71 -5.81 -5.39
CA PRO A 449 4.73 -6.57 -6.10
C PRO A 449 5.93 -6.88 -5.20
N LEU A 450 6.58 -8.02 -5.44
CA LEU A 450 7.74 -8.49 -4.69
C LEU A 450 8.85 -7.43 -4.61
N MET A 451 9.10 -6.70 -5.71
CA MET A 451 10.07 -5.60 -5.74
C MET A 451 9.78 -4.55 -4.66
N SER A 452 8.50 -4.23 -4.40
CA SER A 452 8.12 -3.20 -3.44
C SER A 452 8.18 -3.66 -1.99
N THR A 453 7.73 -4.88 -1.70
CA THR A 453 7.72 -5.40 -0.33
C THR A 453 9.08 -5.97 0.10
N GLY A 454 9.86 -6.47 -0.86
CA GLY A 454 11.11 -7.20 -0.61
C GLY A 454 12.40 -6.38 -0.77
N TYR A 455 12.52 -5.51 -1.77
CA TYR A 455 13.82 -4.91 -2.12
C TYR A 455 14.49 -4.19 -0.95
N MET A 456 13.76 -3.31 -0.25
CA MET A 456 14.32 -2.58 0.90
C MET A 456 14.70 -3.51 2.06
N CYS A 457 13.93 -4.57 2.28
CA CYS A 457 14.17 -5.49 3.38
C CYS A 457 15.36 -6.43 3.13
N VAL A 458 15.61 -6.81 1.87
CA VAL A 458 16.63 -7.78 1.50
C VAL A 458 17.96 -7.11 1.11
N ASP A 459 17.90 -6.04 0.31
CA ASP A 459 19.10 -5.39 -0.21
C ASP A 459 19.21 -3.91 0.21
N GLY A 460 18.17 -3.10 0.02
CA GLY A 460 18.23 -1.66 0.27
C GLY A 460 18.73 -1.32 1.69
N TRP A 461 18.09 -1.82 2.74
CA TRP A 461 18.50 -1.57 4.13
C TRP A 461 19.72 -2.40 4.58
N SER A 462 20.30 -3.25 3.73
CA SER A 462 21.63 -3.81 3.97
C SER A 462 22.74 -2.77 3.68
N LYS A 463 22.47 -1.81 2.80
CA LYS A 463 23.41 -0.75 2.39
C LYS A 463 23.46 0.35 3.45
N LYS A 464 24.69 0.77 3.83
CA LYS A 464 24.92 1.88 4.79
C LYS A 464 24.27 3.20 4.36
N LEU A 465 24.11 3.42 3.06
CA LEU A 465 23.46 4.60 2.49
C LEU A 465 22.03 4.78 3.02
N TYR A 466 21.28 3.69 3.12
CA TYR A 466 19.89 3.70 3.59
C TYR A 466 19.76 3.28 5.07
N ASN A 467 20.73 2.54 5.60
CA ASN A 467 20.77 2.06 6.99
C ASN A 467 22.07 2.48 7.71
N PRO A 468 22.20 3.76 8.12
CA PRO A 468 23.45 4.29 8.65
C PRO A 468 23.84 3.71 10.02
N ALA A 469 22.86 3.27 10.81
CA ALA A 469 23.09 2.65 12.13
C ALA A 469 23.32 1.12 12.06
N GLY A 470 23.23 0.52 10.87
CA GLY A 470 23.40 -0.93 10.71
C GLY A 470 22.35 -1.73 11.49
N LEU A 471 21.09 -1.27 11.51
CA LEU A 471 19.99 -1.96 12.16
C LEU A 471 19.84 -3.37 11.60
N LYS A 472 19.52 -4.33 12.48
CA LYS A 472 19.25 -5.69 12.06
C LYS A 472 17.87 -5.75 11.39
N VAL A 473 17.88 -6.03 10.08
CA VAL A 473 16.68 -6.30 9.29
C VAL A 473 16.61 -7.81 9.04
N ILE A 474 15.46 -8.41 9.34
CA ILE A 474 15.23 -9.84 9.18
C ILE A 474 14.03 -10.01 8.25
N THR A 475 14.27 -10.66 7.11
CA THR A 475 13.23 -10.93 6.12
C THR A 475 12.68 -12.34 6.29
N ARG A 476 11.35 -12.47 6.34
CA ARG A 476 10.67 -13.75 6.35
C ARG A 476 9.52 -13.73 5.34
N GLU A 477 9.66 -14.57 4.33
CA GLU A 477 8.68 -14.73 3.28
C GLU A 477 7.69 -15.85 3.61
N PHE A 478 6.43 -15.64 3.24
CA PHE A 478 5.35 -16.60 3.42
C PHE A 478 4.77 -16.98 2.07
N THR A 479 5.01 -18.21 1.62
CA THR A 479 4.47 -18.68 0.33
C THR A 479 2.94 -18.76 0.40
N HIS A 480 2.27 -18.15 -0.57
CA HIS A 480 0.82 -18.16 -0.66
C HIS A 480 0.28 -19.58 -0.89
N GLN A 481 -0.64 -20.03 -0.03
CA GLN A 481 -1.37 -21.28 -0.20
C GLN A 481 -2.87 -21.01 -0.04
N SER A 482 -3.63 -21.16 -1.13
CA SER A 482 -5.08 -21.06 -1.12
C SER A 482 -5.72 -22.31 -0.51
N SER A 483 -6.74 -22.11 0.32
CA SER A 483 -7.62 -23.19 0.79
C SER A 483 -8.43 -23.73 -0.38
N LEU A 484 -8.53 -25.06 -0.46
CA LEU A 484 -9.40 -25.76 -1.41
C LEU A 484 -10.87 -25.76 -0.96
N SER A 485 -11.14 -25.27 0.26
CA SER A 485 -12.48 -25.26 0.85
C SER A 485 -13.30 -24.06 0.37
N PRO A 486 -14.47 -24.27 -0.28
CA PRO A 486 -15.33 -23.18 -0.73
C PRO A 486 -15.91 -22.32 0.42
N VAL A 487 -15.89 -22.83 1.65
CA VAL A 487 -16.34 -22.09 2.84
C VAL A 487 -15.25 -21.19 3.44
N ASP A 488 -13.99 -21.39 3.06
CA ASP A 488 -12.87 -20.54 3.48
C ASP A 488 -12.81 -19.29 2.59
N ILE A 489 -13.77 -18.39 2.81
CA ILE A 489 -13.87 -17.10 2.13
C ILE A 489 -12.68 -16.16 2.40
N ARG A 490 -11.62 -16.60 3.10
CA ARG A 490 -10.40 -15.85 3.41
C ARG A 490 -9.11 -16.64 3.10
N GLY A 491 -9.15 -17.53 2.12
CA GLY A 491 -7.97 -18.24 1.63
C GLY A 491 -7.35 -19.29 2.57
N GLY A 492 -7.80 -19.40 3.82
CA GLY A 492 -7.36 -20.42 4.78
C GLY A 492 -6.16 -20.00 5.65
N LYS A 493 -5.63 -20.92 6.46
CA LYS A 493 -4.62 -20.61 7.51
C LYS A 493 -3.21 -20.28 6.98
N ARG A 494 -2.93 -20.54 5.71
CA ARG A 494 -1.61 -20.36 5.06
C ARG A 494 -1.67 -19.44 3.84
N THR A 495 -2.79 -18.77 3.63
CA THR A 495 -2.86 -17.68 2.68
C THR A 495 -1.83 -16.61 3.04
N ALA A 496 -1.09 -16.16 2.05
CA ALA A 496 -0.20 -15.01 2.16
C ALA A 496 -0.66 -13.87 1.25
N ASP A 497 -1.97 -13.85 0.96
CA ASP A 497 -2.61 -12.71 0.31
C ASP A 497 -2.46 -11.45 1.18
N HIS A 498 -2.37 -10.28 0.54
CA HIS A 498 -2.01 -9.01 1.15
C HIS A 498 -2.74 -8.71 2.46
N VAL A 499 -4.04 -9.01 2.55
CA VAL A 499 -4.85 -8.77 3.75
C VAL A 499 -4.90 -10.00 4.62
N ASP A 500 -5.05 -11.17 4.00
CA ASP A 500 -5.24 -12.41 4.73
C ASP A 500 -3.97 -12.89 5.45
N ILE A 501 -2.82 -12.32 5.10
CA ILE A 501 -1.56 -12.49 5.83
C ILE A 501 -1.70 -12.17 7.32
N LEU A 502 -2.62 -11.28 7.71
CA LEU A 502 -2.92 -10.97 9.12
C LEU A 502 -3.61 -12.14 9.85
N GLY A 503 -4.23 -13.07 9.12
CA GLY A 503 -4.77 -14.33 9.62
C GLY A 503 -3.86 -15.54 9.37
N ASN A 504 -2.68 -15.34 8.78
CA ASN A 504 -1.74 -16.42 8.50
C ASN A 504 -1.16 -16.97 9.81
N TYR A 505 -1.19 -18.30 9.93
CA TYR A 505 -0.73 -19.01 11.13
C TYR A 505 0.75 -18.75 11.45
N GLN A 506 1.62 -18.76 10.44
CA GLN A 506 3.06 -18.64 10.64
C GLN A 506 3.45 -17.18 10.96
N VAL A 507 2.81 -16.21 10.30
CA VAL A 507 2.94 -14.78 10.66
C VAL A 507 2.50 -14.54 12.09
N THR A 508 1.36 -15.11 12.48
CA THR A 508 0.86 -15.00 13.87
C THR A 508 1.84 -15.63 14.85
N LYS A 509 2.36 -16.83 14.56
CA LYS A 509 3.35 -17.50 15.41
C LYS A 509 4.61 -16.65 15.57
N ASP A 510 5.11 -16.09 14.47
CA ASP A 510 6.32 -15.27 14.47
C ASP A 510 6.09 -13.97 15.25
N LEU A 511 4.94 -13.30 15.06
CA LEU A 511 4.56 -12.12 15.84
C LEU A 511 4.45 -12.42 17.33
N LEU A 512 3.81 -13.53 17.72
CA LEU A 512 3.69 -13.93 19.12
C LEU A 512 5.06 -14.20 19.75
N ALA A 513 6.00 -14.79 19.01
CA ALA A 513 7.37 -14.98 19.48
C ALA A 513 8.10 -13.64 19.69
N ILE A 514 7.92 -12.67 18.78
CA ILE A 514 8.50 -11.33 18.89
C ILE A 514 7.99 -10.61 20.14
N VAL A 515 6.67 -10.52 20.32
CA VAL A 515 6.07 -9.78 21.46
C VAL A 515 6.31 -10.46 22.81
N ALA A 516 6.50 -11.79 22.82
CA ALA A 516 6.86 -12.53 24.03
C ALA A 516 8.34 -12.39 24.43
N GLY A 517 9.13 -11.57 23.74
CA GLY A 517 10.57 -11.40 24.00
C GLY A 517 11.41 -12.64 23.68
N ARG A 518 10.93 -13.48 22.75
CA ARG A 518 11.65 -14.64 22.20
C ARG A 518 12.20 -14.32 20.80
N ASP A 519 12.54 -13.06 20.58
CA ASP A 519 12.99 -12.50 19.32
C ASP A 519 14.45 -12.94 19.00
N GLY A 520 14.57 -14.17 18.52
CA GLY A 520 15.83 -14.83 18.20
C GLY A 520 15.71 -16.35 18.10
N ASP A 521 14.68 -16.94 18.73
CA ASP A 521 14.42 -18.37 18.69
C ASP A 521 13.64 -18.75 17.42
N GLY A 522 14.35 -19.13 16.35
CA GLY A 522 13.75 -19.63 15.11
C GLY A 522 13.14 -18.54 14.19
N LEU A 523 13.45 -17.27 14.47
CA LEU A 523 13.09 -16.11 13.65
C LEU A 523 14.26 -15.66 12.77
N GLU A 524 14.91 -16.61 12.10
CA GLU A 524 15.99 -16.33 11.15
C GLU A 524 15.47 -15.87 9.78
N GLU A 525 16.37 -15.37 8.94
CA GLU A 525 16.05 -14.99 7.56
C GLU A 525 15.51 -16.19 6.78
N GLN A 526 14.40 -15.99 6.07
CA GLN A 526 13.75 -17.00 5.25
C GLN A 526 13.28 -16.34 3.95
N ILE A 527 13.93 -16.68 2.83
CA ILE A 527 13.66 -16.14 1.50
C ILE A 527 13.50 -17.31 0.54
N TYR A 528 12.35 -17.38 -0.11
CA TYR A 528 11.95 -18.38 -1.11
C TYR A 528 11.90 -17.81 -2.52
N SER A 529 11.56 -16.52 -2.65
CA SER A 529 11.43 -15.82 -3.91
C SER A 529 12.78 -15.52 -4.56
N LYS A 530 12.73 -15.11 -5.83
CA LYS A 530 13.90 -14.66 -6.59
C LYS A 530 14.32 -13.21 -6.24
N ILE A 531 13.85 -12.62 -5.13
CA ILE A 531 14.13 -11.21 -4.78
C ILE A 531 15.63 -10.89 -4.72
N LYS A 532 16.48 -11.82 -4.26
CA LYS A 532 17.95 -11.61 -4.25
C LYS A 532 18.50 -11.43 -5.66
N GLU A 533 17.96 -12.16 -6.63
CA GLU A 533 18.35 -12.05 -8.05
C GLU A 533 17.84 -10.74 -8.65
N TYR A 534 16.62 -10.32 -8.31
CA TYR A 534 16.04 -9.07 -8.82
C TYR A 534 16.77 -7.85 -8.24
N SER A 535 17.03 -7.84 -6.93
CA SER A 535 17.77 -6.77 -6.28
C SER A 535 19.17 -6.58 -6.86
N ALA A 536 19.86 -7.67 -7.27
CA ALA A 536 21.18 -7.59 -7.88
C ALA A 536 21.20 -6.87 -9.26
N LYS A 537 20.04 -6.77 -9.93
CA LYS A 537 19.89 -6.08 -11.22
C LYS A 537 19.47 -4.60 -11.08
N VAL A 538 19.17 -4.15 -9.86
CA VAL A 538 18.77 -2.77 -9.58
C VAL A 538 20.00 -1.85 -9.57
N ASP A 539 19.92 -0.73 -10.29
CA ASP A 539 20.98 0.29 -10.36
C ASP A 539 20.80 1.37 -9.27
N LEU A 540 21.24 1.06 -8.04
CA LEU A 540 21.18 1.95 -6.85
C LEU A 540 22.40 1.91 -5.94
#